data_AF-A0A352A8U5-F1
#
_entry.id   AF-A0A352A8U5-F1
#
_cell.length_a   1.000
_cell.length_b   1.000
_cell.length_c   1.000
_cell.angle_alpha   90.00
_cell.angle_beta   90.00
_cell.angle_gamma   90.00
#
_symmetry.space_group_name_H-M   'P 1'
#
loop_
_entity.id
_entity.type
_entity.pdbx_description
1 polymer ?
#
loop_
_entity_poly.entity_id
_entity_poly.type
_entity_poly.pdbx_seq_one_letter_code
_entity_poly.pdbx_strand_id
1 'polypeptide(L)' 'MENKLNGSVQDKSERLIYLDMMRIFATFTVIILHASAQNWLDVATNSYEWQIINIYNSFVRFNVQLFVV' A
#
# COMPACT_ATOMS: atom_id res chain seq x y z
N MET A 1 41.16 -23.62 19.90
CA MET A 1 41.10 -22.78 18.68
C MET A 1 39.72 -22.96 18.04
N GLU A 2 38.64 -22.62 18.75
CA GLU A 2 37.25 -22.83 18.29
C GLU A 2 36.45 -21.54 18.45
N ASN A 3 37.04 -20.45 17.99
CA ASN A 3 36.32 -19.23 17.68
C ASN A 3 36.11 -19.26 16.16
N LYS A 4 34.86 -19.05 15.69
CA LYS A 4 34.39 -18.97 14.28
C LYS A 4 33.47 -20.08 13.73
N LEU A 5 32.54 -20.62 14.53
CA LEU A 5 31.31 -21.21 13.96
C LEU A 5 30.12 -20.31 14.33
N ASN A 6 30.07 -19.14 13.71
CA ASN A 6 29.16 -18.90 12.58
C ASN A 6 27.84 -18.29 13.05
N GLY A 7 27.95 -17.13 13.70
CA GLY A 7 26.92 -16.12 13.49
C GLY A 7 26.93 -15.74 12.01
N SER A 8 25.73 -15.50 11.45
CA SER A 8 25.45 -15.06 10.06
C SER A 8 25.05 -16.11 9.02
N VAL A 9 24.20 -17.09 9.37
CA VAL A 9 23.29 -17.65 8.35
C VAL A 9 21.87 -17.30 8.74
N GLN A 10 21.53 -16.03 8.54
CA GLN A 10 20.14 -15.63 8.40
C GLN A 10 19.67 -16.22 7.08
N ASP A 11 18.91 -17.30 7.17
CA ASP A 11 18.33 -17.97 6.01
C ASP A 11 17.45 -16.96 5.25
N LYS A 12 17.93 -16.54 4.08
CA LYS A 12 17.26 -15.63 3.16
C LYS A 12 16.06 -16.33 2.50
N SER A 13 15.10 -16.86 3.25
CA SER A 13 13.98 -17.54 2.58
C SER A 13 12.70 -17.75 3.38
N GLU A 14 12.51 -17.12 4.54
CA GLU A 14 11.13 -16.94 5.01
C GLU A 14 10.42 -15.99 4.05
N ARG A 15 9.75 -16.56 3.04
CA ARG A 15 8.77 -15.85 2.23
C ARG A 15 7.76 -15.25 3.20
N LEU A 16 7.93 -13.97 3.49
CA LEU A 16 7.00 -13.22 4.32
C LEU A 16 5.73 -13.05 3.49
N ILE A 17 4.82 -14.03 3.58
CA ILE A 17 3.51 -14.02 2.93
C ILE A 17 2.77 -12.71 3.26
N TYR A 18 3.02 -12.16 4.45
CA TYR A 18 2.52 -10.84 4.85
C TYR A 18 2.99 -9.72 3.91
N LEU A 19 4.26 -9.69 3.48
CA LEU A 19 4.76 -8.71 2.52
C LEU A 19 4.10 -8.88 1.14
N ASP A 20 3.82 -10.11 0.71
CA ASP A 20 3.10 -10.35 -0.56
C ASP A 20 1.65 -9.87 -0.48
N MET A 21 0.97 -10.10 0.65
CA MET A 21 -0.37 -9.57 0.90
C MET A 21 -0.41 -8.04 0.91
N MET A 22 0.59 -7.40 1.53
CA MET A 22 0.72 -5.94 1.52
C MET A 22 0.92 -5.39 0.10
N ARG A 23 1.70 -6.08 -0.75
CA ARG A 23 1.88 -5.69 -2.15
C ARG A 23 0.58 -5.74 -2.95
N ILE A 24 -0.22 -6.79 -2.76
CA ILE A 24 -1.53 -6.93 -3.40
C ILE A 24 -2.45 -5.78 -2.93
N PHE A 25 -2.49 -5.51 -1.63
CA PHE A 25 -3.29 -4.42 -1.10
C PHE A 25 -2.84 -3.05 -1.63
N ALA A 26 -1.52 -2.85 -1.75
CA ALA A 26 -0.95 -1.61 -2.24
C ALA A 26 -1.34 -1.33 -3.70
N THR A 27 -1.31 -2.33 -4.57
CA THR A 27 -1.71 -2.17 -5.99
C THR A 27 -3.19 -1.83 -6.12
N PHE A 28 -4.08 -2.48 -5.36
CA PHE A 28 -5.50 -2.14 -5.34
C PHE A 28 -5.74 -0.69 -4.92
N THR A 29 -5.09 -0.29 -3.83
CA THR A 29 -5.28 1.04 -3.23
C THR A 29 -4.73 2.14 -4.16
N VAL A 30 -3.68 1.88 -4.96
CA VAL A 30 -3.19 2.78 -6.01
C VAL A 30 -4.19 2.91 -7.18
N ILE A 31 -4.83 1.82 -7.59
CA ILE A 31 -5.85 1.85 -8.65
C ILE A 31 -7.04 2.72 -8.21
N ILE A 32 -7.49 2.57 -6.96
CA ILE A 32 -8.58 3.38 -6.39
C ILE A 32 -8.18 4.85 -6.31
N LEU A 33 -6.93 5.16 -5.93
CA LEU A 33 -6.40 6.53 -5.93
C LEU A 33 -6.46 7.15 -7.33
N HIS A 34 -6.05 6.42 -8.37
CA HIS A 34 -6.11 6.92 -9.75
C HIS A 34 -7.55 7.08 -10.24
N ALA A 35 -8.44 6.15 -9.93
CA ALA A 35 -9.86 6.26 -10.27
C ALA A 35 -10.52 7.47 -9.58
N SER A 36 -10.19 7.73 -8.32
CA SER A 36 -10.64 8.90 -7.56
C SER A 36 -10.13 10.21 -8.18
N ALA A 37 -8.84 10.25 -8.58
CA ALA A 37 -8.23 11.42 -9.21
C ALA A 37 -8.81 11.74 -10.59
N GLN A 38 -9.14 10.73 -11.41
CA GLN A 38 -9.74 10.94 -12.73
C GLN A 38 -11.17 11.49 -12.65
N ASN A 39 -11.97 11.04 -11.67
CA ASN A 39 -13.34 11.51 -11.48
C ASN A 39 -13.43 12.89 -10.80
N TRP A 40 -12.32 13.48 -10.36
CA TRP A 40 -12.32 14.78 -9.69
C TRP A 40 -12.77 15.93 -10.61
N LEU A 41 -12.45 15.85 -11.91
CA LEU A 41 -12.73 16.92 -12.87
C LEU A 41 -14.19 16.93 -13.38
N ASP A 42 -14.89 15.80 -13.28
CA ASP A 42 -16.21 15.62 -13.92
C ASP A 42 -17.38 15.75 -12.92
N VAL A 43 -17.10 15.76 -11.62
CA VAL A 43 -18.10 15.72 -10.57
C VAL A 43 -18.22 17.07 -9.86
N ALA A 44 -19.43 17.66 -9.87
CA ALA A 44 -19.73 18.89 -9.17
C ALA A 44 -19.42 18.77 -7.66
N THR A 45 -18.68 19.73 -7.11
CA THR A 45 -18.11 19.71 -5.74
C THR A 45 -19.15 19.63 -4.61
N ASN A 46 -20.44 19.81 -4.90
CA ASN A 46 -21.54 19.74 -3.93
C ASN A 46 -22.31 18.40 -3.96
N SER A 47 -21.95 17.48 -4.86
CA SER A 47 -22.68 16.23 -5.07
C SER A 47 -22.20 15.11 -4.15
N TYR A 48 -23.09 14.15 -3.86
CA TYR A 48 -22.82 12.99 -3.01
C TYR A 48 -21.63 12.15 -3.53
N GLU A 49 -21.51 12.04 -4.85
CA GLU A 49 -20.38 11.42 -5.56
C GLU A 49 -19.03 12.02 -5.16
N TRP A 50 -18.95 13.34 -5.02
CA TRP A 50 -17.72 14.03 -4.62
C TRP A 50 -17.30 13.69 -3.18
N GLN A 51 -18.25 13.49 -2.27
CA GLN A 51 -17.95 13.10 -0.89
C GLN A 51 -17.41 11.67 -0.83
N ILE A 52 -18.01 10.75 -1.59
CA ILE A 52 -17.55 9.36 -1.69
C ILE A 52 -16.13 9.30 -2.25
N ILE A 53 -15.85 10.04 -3.33
CA ILE A 53 -14.52 10.14 -3.93
C ILE A 53 -13.49 10.64 -2.91
N ASN A 54 -13.83 11.61 -2.07
CA ASN A 54 -12.94 12.12 -1.02
C ASN A 54 -12.71 11.13 0.12
N ILE A 55 -13.73 10.37 0.52
CA ILE A 55 -13.57 9.31 1.52
C ILE A 55 -12.62 8.25 0.99
N TYR A 56 -12.82 7.78 -0.25
CA TYR A 56 -11.89 6.85 -0.88
C TYR A 56 -10.48 7.43 -0.98
N ASN A 57 -10.35 8.67 -1.45
CA ASN A 57 -9.06 9.37 -1.53
C ASN A 57 -8.36 9.50 -0.17
N SER A 58 -9.10 9.63 0.93
CA SER A 58 -8.53 9.72 2.27
C SER A 58 -8.10 8.35 2.80
N PHE A 59 -8.88 7.31 2.52
CA PHE A 59 -8.51 5.93 2.85
C PHE A 59 -7.25 5.50 2.11
N VAL A 60 -7.11 5.81 0.82
CA VAL A 60 -5.91 5.37 0.07
C VAL A 60 -4.62 6.11 0.46
N ARG A 61 -4.64 7.13 1.34
CA ARG A 61 -3.43 7.89 1.71
C ARG A 61 -2.43 7.12 2.55
N PHE A 62 -2.86 6.09 3.29
CA PHE A 62 -1.94 5.27 4.08
C PHE A 62 -1.09 4.30 3.24
N ASN A 63 -1.34 4.22 1.93
CA ASN A 63 -0.56 3.38 1.01
C ASN A 63 0.94 3.70 1.04
N VAL A 64 1.30 4.98 1.20
CA VAL A 64 2.70 5.40 1.20
C VAL A 64 3.43 4.82 2.41
N GLN A 65 2.76 4.75 3.55
CA GLN A 65 3.29 4.16 4.79
C GLN A 65 3.46 2.65 4.66
N LEU A 66 2.67 1.97 3.81
CA LEU A 66 2.84 0.55 3.52
C LEU A 66 4.09 0.24 2.66
N PHE A 67 4.65 1.23 1.94
CA PHE A 67 5.87 1.06 1.14
C PHE A 67 7.18 1.28 1.91
N VAL A 68 7.12 1.85 3.11
CA VAL A 68 8.31 2.24 3.91
C VAL A 68 8.61 1.24 5.05
N VAL A 69 7.76 0.22 5.25
CA VAL A 69 7.98 -0.90 6.18
C VAL A 69 8.89 -1.94 5.55
#